data_AF-A0A955V668-F1
#
_entry.id   AF-A0A955V668-F1
#
_cell.length_a   1.000
_cell.length_b   1.000
_cell.length_c   1.000
_cell.angle_alpha   90.00
_cell.angle_beta   90.00
_cell.angle_gamma   90.00
#
_symmetry.space_group_name_H-M   'P 1'
#
loop_
_entity.id
_entity.type
_entity.pdbx_description
1 polymer ?
#
loop_
_entity_poly.entity_id
_entity_poly.type
_entity_poly.pdbx_seq_one_letter_code
_entity_poly.pdbx_strand_id
1 'polypeptide(L)'
;TLGLQVDTFKIQHVADDVNYLDSVSRVRIAEITKNAEIAESDADREAEEAIAAARSRGYVAAERSKATIAQKENELQRVQAELDATSRSEEERTVAAAREARATAEQRLQEVRRSLEQLRLEAEEVIPAQRKAEAKALVAAGDAAIRAETGRAQGDALSALYGAWGTAGDRAREVFLVQQIDHLLAEVATVTKSIDVRSVSLIDGGDGRTLSRHVASYPQVVTALLDNIRDTLGIDVPSILGAATHSVTKTDGRG
;
A
#
# COMPACT_ATOMS: atom_id res chain seq x y z
N THR A 1 -2.64 -133.85 96.31
CA THR A 1 -3.77 -133.27 95.57
C THR A 1 -3.20 -132.26 94.59
N LEU A 2 -3.19 -132.55 93.29
CA LEU A 2 -2.66 -131.62 92.28
C LEU A 2 -3.55 -130.37 92.23
N GLY A 3 -2.97 -129.19 92.46
CA GLY A 3 -3.61 -127.89 92.27
C GLY A 3 -3.42 -127.43 90.82
N LEU A 4 -4.48 -127.47 90.03
CA LEU A 4 -4.54 -126.84 88.71
C LEU A 4 -5.09 -125.42 88.87
N GLN A 5 -4.32 -124.42 88.46
CA GLN A 5 -4.74 -123.01 88.36
C GLN A 5 -4.85 -122.64 86.87
N VAL A 6 -5.99 -122.08 86.48
CA VAL A 6 -6.27 -121.66 85.09
C VAL A 6 -5.73 -120.24 84.90
N ASP A 7 -4.75 -120.05 84.02
CA ASP A 7 -4.11 -118.76 83.74
C ASP A 7 -4.75 -117.99 82.58
N THR A 8 -5.41 -118.70 81.66
CA THR A 8 -6.05 -118.07 80.48
C THR A 8 -7.16 -118.94 79.95
N PHE A 9 -8.32 -118.31 79.73
CA PHE A 9 -9.47 -118.91 79.06
C PHE A 9 -9.57 -118.33 77.65
N LYS A 10 -9.26 -119.15 76.63
CA LYS A 10 -9.42 -118.77 75.23
C LYS A 10 -10.65 -119.45 74.65
N ILE A 11 -11.60 -118.64 74.22
CA ILE A 11 -12.73 -119.10 73.42
C ILE A 11 -12.21 -119.35 72.01
N GLN A 12 -12.29 -120.60 71.54
CA GLN A 12 -11.79 -120.99 70.22
C GLN A 12 -12.88 -121.01 69.15
N HIS A 13 -14.12 -121.32 69.53
CA HIS A 13 -15.23 -121.41 68.60
C HIS A 13 -16.52 -120.92 69.24
N VAL A 14 -17.26 -120.11 68.48
CA VAL A 14 -18.58 -119.60 68.85
C VAL A 14 -19.49 -119.90 67.67
N ALA A 15 -20.54 -120.68 67.91
CA ALA A 15 -21.55 -121.04 66.92
C ALA A 15 -22.94 -120.69 67.47
N ASP A 16 -23.85 -120.36 66.58
CA ASP A 16 -25.20 -119.87 66.88
C ASP A 16 -26.23 -120.70 66.10
N ASP A 17 -27.18 -121.31 66.81
CA ASP A 17 -28.21 -122.18 66.23
C ASP A 17 -29.46 -121.41 65.75
N VAL A 18 -29.59 -120.11 66.08
CA VAL A 18 -30.82 -119.31 65.88
C VAL A 18 -30.59 -118.07 64.97
N ASN A 19 -29.52 -118.04 64.17
CA ASN A 19 -29.21 -116.96 63.21
C ASN A 19 -29.17 -115.52 63.81
N TYR A 20 -28.96 -115.38 65.11
CA TYR A 20 -28.87 -114.10 65.80
C TYR A 20 -27.68 -113.26 65.29
N LEU A 21 -26.51 -113.89 65.09
CA LEU A 21 -25.31 -113.21 64.56
C LEU A 21 -25.50 -112.61 63.16
N ASP A 22 -26.26 -113.27 62.29
CA ASP A 22 -26.56 -112.76 60.95
C ASP A 22 -27.45 -111.50 61.01
N SER A 23 -28.49 -111.53 61.85
CA SER A 23 -29.40 -110.39 62.03
C SER A 23 -28.70 -109.15 62.59
N VAL A 24 -27.82 -109.32 63.58
CA VAL A 24 -27.01 -108.23 64.17
C VAL A 24 -26.02 -107.68 63.13
N SER A 25 -25.43 -108.55 62.32
CA SER A 25 -24.52 -108.14 61.24
C SER A 25 -25.23 -107.32 60.17
N ARG A 26 -26.45 -107.71 59.76
CA ARG A 26 -27.26 -106.95 58.79
C ARG A 26 -27.62 -105.55 59.30
N VAL A 27 -27.99 -105.42 60.57
CA VAL A 27 -28.26 -104.11 61.20
C VAL A 27 -27.00 -103.26 61.22
N ARG A 28 -25.85 -103.83 61.58
CA ARG A 28 -24.57 -103.11 61.63
C ARG A 28 -24.09 -102.68 60.25
N ILE A 29 -24.28 -103.51 59.22
CA ILE A 29 -23.97 -103.16 57.83
C ILE A 29 -24.85 -102.01 57.36
N ALA A 30 -26.17 -102.06 57.63
CA ALA A 30 -27.08 -100.97 57.28
C ALA A 30 -26.72 -99.65 57.99
N GLU A 31 -26.29 -99.72 59.25
CA GLU A 31 -25.80 -98.57 60.01
C GLU A 31 -24.52 -97.98 59.37
N ILE A 32 -23.56 -98.83 58.98
CA ILE A 32 -22.33 -98.39 58.30
C ILE A 32 -22.65 -97.77 56.94
N THR A 33 -23.51 -98.39 56.13
CA THR A 33 -23.92 -97.84 54.82
C THR A 33 -24.61 -96.50 54.98
N LYS A 34 -25.55 -96.39 55.91
CA LYS A 34 -26.23 -95.11 56.21
C LYS A 34 -25.23 -94.03 56.64
N ASN A 35 -24.29 -94.37 57.53
CA ASN A 35 -23.29 -93.41 57.99
C ASN A 35 -22.33 -93.00 56.87
N ALA A 36 -21.99 -93.92 55.95
CA ALA A 36 -21.19 -93.63 54.76
C ALA A 36 -21.94 -92.71 53.79
N GLU A 37 -23.22 -92.98 53.52
CA GLU A 37 -24.08 -92.11 52.68
C GLU A 37 -24.24 -90.71 53.29
N ILE A 38 -24.41 -90.61 54.61
CA ILE A 38 -24.47 -89.32 55.30
C ILE A 38 -23.13 -88.57 55.17
N ALA A 39 -22.01 -89.27 55.41
CA ALA A 39 -20.69 -88.66 55.31
C ALA A 39 -20.35 -88.20 53.87
N GLU A 40 -20.76 -88.97 52.86
CA GLU A 40 -20.63 -88.60 51.44
C GLU A 40 -21.50 -87.37 51.12
N SER A 41 -22.77 -87.38 51.53
CA SER A 41 -23.67 -86.24 51.32
C SER A 41 -23.23 -84.97 52.06
N ASP A 42 -22.67 -85.11 53.27
CA ASP A 42 -22.09 -83.99 54.02
C ASP A 42 -20.86 -83.43 53.32
N ALA A 43 -19.95 -84.29 52.85
CA ALA A 43 -18.75 -83.89 52.13
C ALA A 43 -19.08 -83.20 50.79
N ASP A 44 -20.04 -83.74 50.04
CA ASP A 44 -20.50 -83.15 48.78
C ASP A 44 -21.11 -81.77 49.00
N ARG A 45 -21.96 -81.61 50.03
CA ARG A 45 -22.56 -80.31 50.37
C ARG A 45 -21.52 -79.30 50.80
N GLU A 46 -20.56 -79.69 51.64
CA GLU A 46 -19.48 -78.81 52.07
C GLU A 46 -18.60 -78.38 50.88
N ALA A 47 -18.32 -79.30 49.95
CA ALA A 47 -17.60 -78.99 48.71
C ALA A 47 -18.39 -78.02 47.81
N GLU A 48 -19.69 -78.24 47.63
CA GLU A 48 -20.57 -77.35 46.86
C GLU A 48 -20.64 -75.94 47.47
N GLU A 49 -20.80 -75.85 48.79
CA GLU A 49 -20.80 -74.57 49.51
C GLU A 49 -19.45 -73.84 49.37
N ALA A 50 -18.33 -74.56 49.51
CA ALA A 50 -17.00 -74.00 49.33
C ALA A 50 -16.77 -73.49 47.90
N ILE A 51 -17.21 -74.24 46.89
CA ILE A 51 -17.15 -73.86 45.47
C ILE A 51 -18.03 -72.63 45.21
N ALA A 52 -19.26 -72.61 45.72
CA ALA A 52 -20.18 -71.49 45.57
C ALA A 52 -19.62 -70.21 46.22
N ALA A 53 -19.06 -70.33 47.43
CA ALA A 53 -18.42 -69.23 48.13
C ALA A 53 -17.16 -68.72 47.41
N ALA A 54 -16.33 -69.62 46.85
CA ALA A 54 -15.18 -69.24 46.04
C ALA A 54 -15.60 -68.53 44.74
N ARG A 55 -16.63 -69.04 44.06
CA ARG A 55 -17.17 -68.46 42.83
C ARG A 55 -17.78 -67.08 43.07
N SER A 56 -18.56 -66.92 44.14
CA SER A 56 -19.14 -65.64 44.56
C SER A 56 -18.05 -64.61 44.86
N ARG A 57 -17.03 -64.99 45.64
CA ARG A 57 -15.86 -64.12 45.91
C ARG A 57 -15.14 -63.72 44.63
N GLY A 58 -14.92 -64.66 43.71
CA GLY A 58 -14.32 -64.39 42.41
C GLY A 58 -15.14 -63.41 41.57
N TYR A 59 -16.46 -63.57 41.53
CA TYR A 59 -17.36 -62.68 40.80
C TYR A 59 -17.35 -61.26 41.39
N VAL A 60 -17.47 -61.13 42.71
CA VAL A 60 -17.41 -59.82 43.39
C VAL A 60 -16.06 -59.14 43.17
N ALA A 61 -14.95 -59.88 43.24
CA ALA A 61 -13.62 -59.33 42.96
C ALA A 61 -13.49 -58.85 41.52
N ALA A 62 -13.96 -59.63 40.54
CA ALA A 62 -13.93 -59.25 39.13
C ALA A 62 -14.78 -57.99 38.87
N GLU A 63 -15.98 -57.92 39.46
CA GLU A 63 -16.87 -56.78 39.27
C GLU A 63 -16.33 -55.50 39.91
N ARG A 64 -15.73 -55.60 41.11
CA ARG A 64 -15.01 -54.49 41.75
C ARG A 64 -13.84 -53.99 40.90
N SER A 65 -13.08 -54.90 40.30
CA SER A 65 -11.98 -54.52 39.40
C SER A 65 -12.49 -53.79 38.16
N LYS A 66 -13.57 -54.29 37.53
CA LYS A 66 -14.21 -53.59 36.39
C LYS A 66 -14.71 -52.21 36.77
N ALA A 67 -15.38 -52.08 37.91
CA ALA A 67 -15.85 -50.79 38.40
C ALA A 67 -14.69 -49.81 38.63
N THR A 68 -13.57 -50.31 39.19
CA THR A 68 -12.36 -49.50 39.41
C THR A 68 -11.72 -49.06 38.10
N ILE A 69 -11.63 -49.96 37.11
CA ILE A 69 -11.10 -49.65 35.77
C ILE A 69 -11.97 -48.57 35.10
N ALA A 70 -13.29 -48.76 35.09
CA ALA A 70 -14.21 -47.78 34.50
C ALA A 70 -14.13 -46.41 35.19
N GLN A 71 -13.97 -46.37 36.51
CA GLN A 71 -13.73 -45.11 37.24
C GLN A 71 -12.42 -44.45 36.82
N LYS A 72 -11.35 -45.22 36.67
CA LYS A 72 -10.04 -44.71 36.28
C LYS A 72 -9.99 -44.25 34.82
N GLU A 73 -10.69 -44.93 33.92
CA GLU A 73 -10.86 -44.50 32.53
C GLU A 73 -11.62 -43.18 32.43
N ASN A 74 -12.73 -43.03 33.18
CA ASN A 74 -13.46 -41.77 33.24
C ASN A 74 -12.62 -40.63 33.82
N GLU A 75 -11.84 -40.91 34.87
CA GLU A 75 -10.92 -39.94 35.46
C GLU A 75 -9.82 -39.53 34.45
N LEU A 76 -9.23 -40.50 33.76
CA LEU A 76 -8.25 -40.26 32.70
C LEU A 76 -8.83 -39.39 31.58
N GLN A 77 -10.03 -39.73 31.09
CA GLN A 77 -10.69 -38.98 30.03
C GLN A 77 -10.99 -37.53 30.46
N ARG A 78 -11.40 -37.32 31.72
CA ARG A 78 -11.60 -35.98 32.27
C ARG A 78 -10.30 -35.19 32.29
N VAL A 79 -9.22 -35.78 32.81
CA VAL A 79 -7.90 -35.12 32.90
C VAL A 79 -7.36 -34.80 31.51
N GLN A 80 -7.52 -35.72 30.53
CA GLN A 80 -7.14 -35.48 29.14
C GLN A 80 -7.93 -34.32 28.53
N ALA A 81 -9.26 -34.29 28.72
CA ALA A 81 -10.08 -33.21 28.21
C ALA A 81 -9.74 -31.85 28.83
N GLU A 82 -9.42 -31.80 30.12
CA GLU A 82 -8.99 -30.58 30.81
C GLU A 82 -7.61 -30.11 30.32
N LEU A 83 -6.67 -31.03 30.14
CA LEU A 83 -5.34 -30.73 29.60
C LEU A 83 -5.44 -30.21 28.16
N ASP A 84 -6.23 -30.88 27.31
CA ASP A 84 -6.44 -30.48 25.91
C ASP A 84 -7.11 -29.10 25.82
N ALA A 85 -8.13 -28.84 26.66
CA ALA A 85 -8.78 -27.55 26.73
C ALA A 85 -7.81 -26.44 27.15
N THR A 86 -6.96 -26.71 28.14
CA THR A 86 -5.94 -25.77 28.60
C THR A 86 -4.90 -25.52 27.52
N SER A 87 -4.38 -26.57 26.86
CA SER A 87 -3.40 -26.45 25.78
C SER A 87 -3.96 -25.63 24.62
N ARG A 88 -5.19 -25.91 24.17
CA ARG A 88 -5.84 -25.15 23.10
C ARG A 88 -6.07 -23.69 23.48
N SER A 89 -6.51 -23.42 24.71
CA SER A 89 -6.67 -22.05 25.20
C SER A 89 -5.34 -21.28 25.19
N GLU A 90 -4.25 -21.89 25.65
CA GLU A 90 -2.93 -21.24 25.66
C GLU A 90 -2.36 -21.06 24.24
N GLU A 91 -2.56 -22.02 23.34
CA GLU A 91 -2.22 -21.88 21.92
C GLU A 91 -2.99 -20.72 21.28
N GLU A 92 -4.30 -20.66 21.47
CA GLU A 92 -5.15 -19.58 20.94
C GLU A 92 -4.74 -18.23 21.50
N ARG A 93 -4.47 -18.13 22.81
CA ARG A 93 -3.94 -16.91 23.45
C ARG A 93 -2.61 -16.48 22.84
N THR A 94 -1.69 -17.43 22.64
CA THR A 94 -0.37 -17.15 22.05
C THR A 94 -0.50 -16.66 20.61
N VAL A 95 -1.35 -17.30 19.80
CA VAL A 95 -1.62 -16.89 18.42
C VAL A 95 -2.30 -15.52 18.38
N ALA A 96 -3.27 -15.26 19.26
CA ALA A 96 -3.94 -13.97 19.36
C ALA A 96 -2.94 -12.86 19.75
N ALA A 97 -2.13 -13.08 20.78
CA ALA A 97 -1.09 -12.15 21.22
C ALA A 97 -0.06 -11.88 20.11
N ALA A 98 0.37 -12.92 19.38
CA ALA A 98 1.28 -12.76 18.25
C ALA A 98 0.65 -11.93 17.10
N ARG A 99 -0.64 -12.15 16.80
CA ARG A 99 -1.38 -11.35 15.81
C ARG A 99 -1.51 -9.90 16.24
N GLU A 100 -1.81 -9.63 17.51
CA GLU A 100 -1.91 -8.28 18.06
C GLU A 100 -0.55 -7.57 18.04
N ALA A 101 0.52 -8.25 18.47
CA ALA A 101 1.88 -7.71 18.40
C ALA A 101 2.30 -7.37 16.97
N ARG A 102 1.93 -8.22 16.00
CA ARG A 102 2.19 -7.96 14.58
C ARG A 102 1.36 -6.77 14.07
N ALA A 103 0.07 -6.71 14.38
CA ALA A 103 -0.81 -5.63 13.96
C ALA A 103 -0.35 -4.27 14.51
N THR A 104 0.04 -4.23 15.78
CA THR A 104 0.59 -3.01 16.41
C THR A 104 1.93 -2.60 15.81
N ALA A 105 2.81 -3.54 15.51
CA ALA A 105 4.07 -3.27 14.81
C ALA A 105 3.83 -2.73 13.39
N GLU A 106 2.89 -3.31 12.64
CA GLU A 106 2.50 -2.86 11.31
C GLU A 106 1.88 -1.46 11.34
N GLN A 107 1.00 -1.17 12.31
CA GLN A 107 0.43 0.17 12.50
C GLN A 107 1.52 1.23 12.75
N ARG A 108 2.46 0.96 13.66
CA ARG A 108 3.60 1.85 13.93
C ARG A 108 4.46 2.06 12.68
N LEU A 109 4.71 1.00 11.91
CA LEU A 109 5.45 1.13 10.65
C LEU A 109 4.73 2.03 9.65
N GLN A 110 3.40 1.91 9.53
CA GLN A 110 2.60 2.76 8.65
C GLN A 110 2.55 4.22 9.12
N GLU A 111 2.54 4.48 10.42
CA GLU A 111 2.69 5.84 10.97
C GLU A 111 4.03 6.45 10.59
N VAL A 112 5.13 5.72 10.79
CA VAL A 112 6.46 6.18 10.40
C VAL A 112 6.53 6.44 8.89
N ARG A 113 5.99 5.54 8.06
CA ARG A 113 5.94 5.72 6.60
C ARG A 113 5.14 6.95 6.19
N ARG A 114 3.98 7.19 6.79
CA ARG A 114 3.19 8.40 6.54
C ARG A 114 3.98 9.67 6.90
N SER A 115 4.63 9.68 8.06
CA SER A 115 5.44 10.83 8.48
C SER A 115 6.63 11.08 7.56
N LEU A 116 7.29 10.01 7.11
CA LEU A 116 8.42 10.09 6.18
C LEU A 116 7.97 10.63 4.82
N GLU A 117 6.86 10.12 4.29
CA GLU A 117 6.33 10.56 3.00
C GLU A 117 5.85 12.02 3.06
N GLN A 118 5.20 12.43 4.15
CA GLN A 118 4.82 13.82 4.37
C GLN A 118 6.05 14.73 4.38
N LEU A 119 7.09 14.36 5.13
CA LEU A 119 8.33 15.14 5.18
C LEU A 119 9.02 15.19 3.82
N ARG A 120 8.99 14.09 3.06
CA ARG A 120 9.53 14.02 1.71
C ARG A 120 8.78 14.97 0.77
N LEU A 121 7.45 14.91 0.73
CA LEU A 121 6.62 15.79 -0.10
C LEU A 121 6.84 17.26 0.27
N GLU A 122 6.95 17.57 1.56
CA GLU A 122 7.24 18.92 2.01
C GLU A 122 8.61 19.41 1.52
N ALA A 123 9.64 18.59 1.64
CA ALA A 123 11.00 18.93 1.24
C ALA A 123 11.20 18.99 -0.29
N GLU A 124 10.63 18.04 -1.04
CA GLU A 124 10.86 17.89 -2.48
C GLU A 124 9.92 18.76 -3.32
N GLU A 125 8.68 18.99 -2.88
CA GLU A 125 7.65 19.67 -3.68
C GLU A 125 7.27 21.03 -3.07
N VAL A 126 6.86 21.05 -1.80
CA VAL A 126 6.26 22.25 -1.18
C VAL A 126 7.27 23.36 -1.00
N ILE A 127 8.42 23.08 -0.36
CA ILE A 127 9.45 24.10 -0.09
C ILE A 127 9.97 24.70 -1.40
N PRO A 128 10.39 23.92 -2.43
CA PRO A 128 10.83 24.50 -3.69
C PRO A 128 9.73 25.28 -4.42
N ALA A 129 8.48 24.83 -4.37
CA ALA A 129 7.36 25.56 -4.94
C ALA A 129 7.12 26.91 -4.26
N GLN A 130 7.13 26.94 -2.92
CA GLN A 130 7.02 28.18 -2.14
C GLN A 130 8.17 29.14 -2.43
N ARG A 131 9.41 28.65 -2.44
CA ARG A 131 10.59 29.45 -2.78
C ARG A 131 10.51 30.02 -4.19
N LYS A 132 10.06 29.23 -5.17
CA LYS A 132 9.85 29.70 -6.55
C LYS A 132 8.74 30.74 -6.63
N ALA A 133 7.64 30.57 -5.88
CA ALA A 133 6.55 31.53 -5.83
C ALA A 133 7.00 32.86 -5.20
N GLU A 134 7.71 32.80 -4.08
CA GLU A 134 8.31 33.96 -3.40
C GLU A 134 9.30 34.70 -4.31
N ALA A 135 10.20 33.97 -4.97
CA ALA A 135 11.14 34.55 -5.92
C ALA A 135 10.43 35.25 -7.08
N LYS A 136 9.38 34.64 -7.66
CA LYS A 136 8.57 35.26 -8.71
C LYS A 136 7.86 36.52 -8.22
N ALA A 137 7.32 36.52 -7.00
CA ALA A 137 6.68 37.68 -6.41
C ALA A 137 7.66 38.85 -6.24
N LEU A 138 8.89 38.58 -5.77
CA LEU A 138 9.95 39.58 -5.64
C LEU A 138 10.39 40.15 -6.98
N VAL A 139 10.59 39.31 -8.00
CA VAL A 139 10.93 39.76 -9.36
C VAL A 139 9.81 40.64 -9.93
N ALA A 140 8.55 40.20 -9.82
CA ALA A 140 7.41 40.97 -10.31
C ALA A 140 7.25 42.31 -9.57
N ALA A 141 7.52 42.36 -8.26
CA ALA A 141 7.52 43.59 -7.49
C ALA A 141 8.66 44.54 -7.93
N GLY A 142 9.86 44.00 -8.19
CA GLY A 142 10.98 44.75 -8.75
C GLY A 142 10.67 45.35 -10.12
N ASP A 143 10.12 44.54 -11.03
CA ASP A 143 9.73 44.98 -12.38
C ASP A 143 8.59 46.02 -12.34
N ALA A 144 7.67 45.88 -11.39
CA ALA A 144 6.62 46.87 -11.17
C ALA A 144 7.20 48.20 -10.64
N ALA A 145 8.14 48.14 -9.70
CA ALA A 145 8.81 49.33 -9.16
C ALA A 145 9.62 50.08 -10.24
N ILE A 146 10.39 49.35 -11.05
CA ILE A 146 11.16 49.95 -12.17
C ILE A 146 10.21 50.62 -13.17
N ARG A 147 9.10 49.96 -13.54
CA ARG A 147 8.11 50.54 -14.45
C ARG A 147 7.40 51.75 -13.85
N ALA A 148 7.07 51.71 -12.57
CA ALA A 148 6.47 52.84 -11.87
C ALA A 148 7.40 54.05 -11.84
N GLU A 149 8.69 53.85 -11.51
CA GLU A 149 9.67 54.93 -11.46
C GLU A 149 9.99 55.46 -12.86
N THR A 150 10.11 54.58 -13.86
CA THR A 150 10.29 54.98 -15.26
C THR A 150 9.10 55.81 -15.75
N GLY A 151 7.86 55.37 -15.45
CA GLY A 151 6.66 56.12 -15.79
C GLY A 151 6.59 57.48 -15.09
N ARG A 152 7.03 57.56 -13.82
CA ARG A 152 7.16 58.82 -13.09
C ARG A 152 8.17 59.75 -13.75
N ALA A 153 9.38 59.27 -14.03
CA ALA A 153 10.44 60.04 -14.68
C ALA A 153 10.03 60.52 -16.08
N GLN A 154 9.34 59.68 -16.87
CA GLN A 154 8.79 60.06 -18.17
C GLN A 154 7.70 61.13 -18.03
N GLY A 155 6.82 61.01 -17.04
CA GLY A 155 5.79 62.03 -16.74
C GLY A 155 6.39 63.37 -16.32
N ASP A 156 7.42 63.36 -15.48
CA ASP A 156 8.16 64.55 -15.06
C ASP A 156 8.88 65.20 -16.24
N ALA A 157 9.56 64.42 -17.08
CA ALA A 157 10.22 64.89 -18.30
C ALA A 157 9.22 65.50 -19.29
N LEU A 158 8.07 64.86 -19.50
CA LEU A 158 7.02 65.35 -20.39
C LEU A 158 6.43 66.67 -19.86
N SER A 159 6.20 66.78 -18.54
CA SER A 159 5.73 68.02 -17.92
C SER A 159 6.72 69.17 -18.09
N ALA A 160 8.03 68.90 -17.96
CA ALA A 160 9.08 69.88 -18.23
C ALA A 160 9.10 70.33 -19.70
N LEU A 161 8.93 69.39 -20.64
CA LEU A 161 8.80 69.69 -22.07
C LEU A 161 7.58 70.57 -22.37
N TYR A 162 6.42 70.26 -21.81
CA TYR A 162 5.21 71.09 -21.94
C TYR A 162 5.41 72.48 -21.33
N GLY A 163 6.11 72.59 -20.18
CA GLY A 163 6.48 73.88 -19.59
C GLY A 163 7.36 74.71 -20.53
N ALA A 164 8.40 74.10 -21.11
CA ALA A 164 9.27 74.76 -22.09
C ALA A 164 8.48 75.19 -23.35
N TRP A 165 7.55 74.36 -23.82
CA TRP A 165 6.67 74.67 -24.95
C TRP A 165 5.79 75.90 -24.66
N GLY A 166 5.20 75.97 -23.47
CA GLY A 166 4.42 77.12 -23.03
C GLY A 166 5.22 78.42 -23.03
N THR A 167 6.53 78.37 -22.75
CA THR A 167 7.41 79.55 -22.76
C THR A 167 7.93 79.95 -24.14
N ALA A 168 8.05 79.00 -25.09
CA ALA A 168 8.72 79.22 -26.37
C ALA A 168 7.76 79.61 -27.54
N GLY A 169 6.44 79.59 -27.31
CA GLY A 169 5.43 80.09 -28.24
C GLY A 169 5.28 79.28 -29.55
N ASP A 170 4.39 79.74 -30.45
CA ASP A 170 3.90 78.97 -31.61
C ASP A 170 5.00 78.42 -32.54
N ARG A 171 6.20 79.02 -32.58
CA ARG A 171 7.32 78.58 -33.43
C ARG A 171 8.19 77.46 -32.84
N ALA A 172 8.06 77.15 -31.56
CA ALA A 172 8.85 76.09 -30.91
C ALA A 172 8.48 74.68 -31.40
N ARG A 173 7.22 74.51 -31.80
CA ARG A 173 6.68 73.24 -32.34
C ARG A 173 7.38 72.84 -33.64
N GLU A 174 7.65 73.79 -34.52
CA GLU A 174 8.19 73.54 -35.87
C GLU A 174 9.67 73.12 -35.83
N VAL A 175 10.49 73.79 -35.01
CA VAL A 175 11.93 73.46 -34.87
C VAL A 175 12.12 72.08 -34.23
N PHE A 176 11.30 71.73 -33.24
CA PHE A 176 11.37 70.42 -32.59
C PHE A 176 10.90 69.28 -33.51
N LEU A 177 9.86 69.50 -34.33
CA LEU A 177 9.41 68.50 -35.33
C LEU A 177 10.51 68.18 -36.35
N VAL A 178 11.26 69.19 -36.81
CA VAL A 178 12.41 68.96 -37.72
C VAL A 178 13.48 68.11 -37.03
N GLN A 179 13.77 68.38 -35.75
CA GLN A 179 14.76 67.61 -34.99
C GLN A 179 14.29 66.16 -34.70
N GLN A 180 13.00 65.96 -34.45
CA GLN A 180 12.44 64.63 -34.23
C GLN A 180 12.37 63.81 -35.52
N ILE A 181 12.09 64.45 -36.67
CA ILE A 181 12.16 63.81 -38.00
C ILE A 181 13.59 63.32 -38.27
N ASP A 182 14.61 64.10 -37.93
CA ASP A 182 16.01 63.71 -38.12
C ASP A 182 16.37 62.48 -37.26
N HIS A 183 15.88 62.44 -36.01
CA HIS A 183 16.09 61.27 -35.14
C HIS A 183 15.34 60.02 -35.64
N LEU A 184 14.09 60.17 -36.10
CA LEU A 184 13.30 59.07 -36.66
C LEU A 184 13.92 58.53 -37.95
N LEU A 185 14.46 59.41 -38.82
CA LEU A 185 15.18 59.01 -40.02
C LEU A 185 16.43 58.19 -39.69
N ALA A 186 17.16 58.54 -38.63
CA ALA A 186 18.32 57.77 -38.17
C ALA A 186 17.91 56.38 -37.64
N GLU A 187 16.83 56.29 -36.87
CA GLU A 187 16.34 55.03 -36.28
C GLU A 187 15.75 54.09 -37.35
N VAL A 188 15.02 54.65 -38.32
CA VAL A 188 14.58 53.93 -39.53
C VAL A 188 15.77 53.46 -40.36
N ALA A 189 16.81 54.28 -40.55
CA ALA A 189 18.02 53.87 -41.26
C ALA A 189 18.75 52.69 -40.60
N THR A 190 18.74 52.60 -39.26
CA THR A 190 19.25 51.42 -38.53
C THR A 190 18.40 50.17 -38.72
N VAL A 191 17.07 50.28 -38.71
CA VAL A 191 16.18 49.15 -39.02
C VAL A 191 16.35 48.70 -40.48
N THR A 192 16.50 49.64 -41.43
CA THR A 192 16.76 49.32 -42.84
C THR A 192 18.07 48.57 -43.04
N LYS A 193 19.12 48.87 -42.25
CA LYS A 193 20.36 48.07 -42.22
C LYS A 193 20.15 46.63 -41.75
N SER A 194 19.12 46.35 -40.95
CA SER A 194 18.78 44.99 -40.48
C SER A 194 17.90 44.20 -41.46
N ILE A 195 17.34 44.86 -42.48
CA ILE A 195 16.64 44.21 -43.60
C ILE A 195 17.67 43.97 -44.72
N ASP A 196 18.66 43.13 -44.43
CA ASP A 196 19.52 42.54 -45.45
C ASP A 196 18.82 41.24 -45.87
N VAL A 197 17.96 41.30 -46.90
CA VAL A 197 17.22 40.12 -47.41
C VAL A 197 18.23 39.18 -48.08
N ARG A 198 18.83 38.31 -47.26
CA ARG A 198 19.99 37.50 -47.66
C ARG A 198 19.65 36.30 -48.56
N SER A 199 18.37 36.03 -48.80
CA SER A 199 17.88 35.28 -49.97
C SER A 199 16.35 35.28 -49.98
N VAL A 200 15.74 35.66 -51.10
CA VAL A 200 14.36 35.28 -51.40
C VAL A 200 14.42 33.96 -52.14
N SER A 201 14.00 32.87 -51.50
CA SER A 201 13.84 31.59 -52.19
C SER A 201 12.56 31.66 -53.04
N LEU A 202 12.74 31.96 -54.32
CA LEU A 202 11.67 31.89 -55.30
C LEU A 202 11.51 30.43 -55.73
N ILE A 203 10.38 29.81 -55.39
CA ILE A 203 10.06 28.46 -55.87
C ILE A 203 9.55 28.59 -57.31
N ASP A 204 10.36 28.16 -58.26
CA ASP A 204 10.01 28.13 -59.68
C ASP A 204 9.10 26.93 -59.98
N GLY A 205 7.92 27.21 -60.55
CA GLY A 205 6.95 26.19 -60.97
C GLY A 205 7.25 25.57 -62.33
N GLY A 206 8.46 25.78 -62.87
CA GLY A 206 8.93 25.18 -64.12
C GLY A 206 8.53 25.92 -65.41
N ASP A 207 8.25 27.22 -65.36
CA ASP A 207 7.94 28.02 -66.56
C ASP A 207 9.01 29.07 -66.94
N GLY A 208 10.05 29.23 -66.13
CA GLY A 208 11.19 30.12 -66.42
C GLY A 208 10.86 31.62 -66.47
N ARG A 209 9.66 32.05 -66.03
CA ARG A 209 9.21 33.46 -66.09
C ARG A 209 9.12 34.14 -64.72
N THR A 210 9.43 33.43 -63.65
CA THR A 210 9.39 33.88 -62.26
C THR A 210 10.36 35.03 -61.96
N LEU A 211 11.59 34.98 -62.50
CA LEU A 211 12.56 36.07 -62.35
C LEU A 211 12.09 37.34 -63.08
N SER A 212 11.54 37.21 -64.29
CA SER A 212 11.02 38.34 -65.06
C SER A 212 9.81 39.01 -64.41
N ARG A 213 8.92 38.24 -63.76
CA ARG A 213 7.77 38.78 -63.02
C ARG A 213 8.19 39.50 -61.74
N HIS A 214 9.23 39.02 -61.05
CA HIS A 214 9.79 39.69 -59.88
C HIS A 214 10.52 40.98 -60.27
N VAL A 215 11.33 40.96 -61.35
CA VAL A 215 12.00 42.17 -61.87
C VAL A 215 10.98 43.19 -62.39
N ALA A 216 9.89 42.74 -63.03
CA ALA A 216 8.81 43.61 -63.48
C ALA A 216 7.91 44.15 -62.36
N SER A 217 7.95 43.58 -61.14
CA SER A 217 7.19 44.09 -60.00
C SER A 217 7.89 45.22 -59.23
N TYR A 218 9.20 45.41 -59.43
CA TYR A 218 9.95 46.49 -58.75
C TYR A 218 9.37 47.88 -59.00
N PRO A 219 9.02 48.29 -60.25
CA PRO A 219 8.41 49.59 -60.49
C PRO A 219 7.09 49.78 -59.73
N GLN A 220 6.26 48.73 -59.61
CA GLN A 220 4.98 48.81 -58.90
C GLN A 220 5.15 48.85 -57.38
N VAL A 221 6.11 48.10 -56.82
CA VAL A 221 6.44 48.14 -55.39
C VAL A 221 7.01 49.51 -54.99
N VAL A 222 7.88 50.08 -55.83
CA VAL A 222 8.40 51.44 -55.62
C VAL A 222 7.27 52.47 -55.67
N THR A 223 6.34 52.35 -56.62
CA THR A 223 5.20 53.27 -56.72
C THR A 223 4.29 53.16 -55.49
N ALA A 224 3.98 51.95 -55.05
CA ALA A 224 3.17 51.72 -53.85
C ALA A 224 3.83 52.24 -52.56
N LEU A 225 5.17 52.16 -52.45
CA LEU A 225 5.90 52.73 -51.33
C LEU A 225 5.86 54.26 -51.35
N LEU A 226 6.06 54.86 -52.52
CA LEU A 226 5.99 56.32 -52.69
C LEU A 226 4.57 56.86 -52.42
N ASP A 227 3.53 56.12 -52.83
CA ASP A 227 2.13 56.44 -52.52
C ASP A 227 1.84 56.30 -51.02
N ASN A 228 2.36 55.26 -50.36
CA ASN A 228 2.18 55.10 -48.91
C ASN A 228 2.87 56.20 -48.11
N ILE A 229 4.05 56.66 -48.56
CA ILE A 229 4.75 57.82 -47.99
C ILE A 229 3.91 59.09 -48.18
N ARG A 230 3.27 59.26 -49.34
CA ARG A 230 2.34 60.37 -49.58
C ARG A 230 1.13 60.30 -48.64
N ASP A 231 0.53 59.13 -48.45
CA ASP A 231 -0.70 58.98 -47.66
C ASP A 231 -0.47 59.07 -46.15
N THR A 232 0.68 58.60 -45.65
CA THR A 232 1.00 58.60 -44.22
C THR A 232 1.76 59.85 -43.76
N LEU A 233 2.63 60.39 -44.62
CA LEU A 233 3.52 61.52 -44.28
C LEU A 233 3.21 62.79 -45.08
N GLY A 234 2.35 62.72 -46.10
CA GLY A 234 1.97 63.89 -46.92
C GLY A 234 3.02 64.31 -47.94
N ILE A 235 4.07 63.52 -48.17
CA ILE A 235 5.24 63.90 -48.98
C ILE A 235 5.16 63.27 -50.38
N ASP A 236 5.12 64.12 -51.42
CA ASP A 236 5.04 63.71 -52.84
C ASP A 236 6.42 63.77 -53.52
N VAL A 237 7.15 62.66 -53.45
CA VAL A 237 8.53 62.55 -53.97
C VAL A 237 8.63 62.65 -55.50
N PRO A 238 7.73 62.05 -56.32
CA PRO A 238 7.76 62.21 -57.77
C PRO A 238 7.64 63.67 -58.23
N SER A 239 6.80 64.46 -57.56
CA SER A 239 6.61 65.89 -57.87
C SER A 239 7.87 66.71 -57.56
N ILE A 240 8.56 66.39 -56.47
CA ILE A 240 9.81 67.07 -56.05
C ILE A 240 10.95 66.77 -57.04
N LEU A 241 11.06 65.53 -57.53
CA LEU A 241 12.10 65.14 -58.49
C LEU A 241 11.84 65.69 -59.91
N GLY A 242 10.58 65.79 -60.33
CA GLY A 242 10.19 66.43 -61.60
C GLY A 242 10.50 67.93 -61.62
N ALA A 243 10.35 68.62 -60.49
CA ALA A 243 10.68 70.04 -60.39
C ALA A 243 12.18 70.33 -60.51
N ALA A 244 13.05 69.45 -59.99
CA ALA A 244 14.51 69.61 -60.03
C ALA A 244 15.13 69.42 -61.43
N THR A 245 14.44 68.75 -62.35
CA THR A 245 14.93 68.52 -63.73
C THR A 245 14.51 69.62 -64.71
N HIS A 246 13.55 70.47 -64.37
CA HIS A 246 13.10 71.59 -65.20
C HIS A 246 13.87 72.91 -64.96
N SER A 247 14.74 72.97 -63.94
CA SER A 247 15.52 74.17 -63.60
C SER A 247 16.90 74.25 -64.26
N VAL A 248 17.31 73.26 -65.09
CA VAL A 248 18.69 73.17 -65.62
C VAL A 248 18.82 73.57 -67.12
N THR A 249 17.73 73.80 -67.86
CA THR A 249 17.79 74.07 -69.31
C THR A 249 17.47 75.51 -69.74
N LYS A 250 17.47 76.49 -68.83
CA LYS A 250 17.17 77.89 -69.18
C LYS A 250 18.10 78.91 -68.52
N THR A 251 19.40 78.85 -68.80
CA THR A 251 20.34 79.98 -68.66
C THR A 251 21.63 79.70 -69.43
N ASP A 252 21.63 79.87 -70.75
CA ASP A 252 22.73 80.56 -71.45
C ASP A 252 22.29 80.98 -72.85
N GLY A 253 22.54 82.24 -73.23
CA GLY A 253 22.18 82.79 -74.53
C GLY A 253 21.47 84.15 -74.50
N ARG A 254 22.18 85.20 -74.05
CA ARG A 254 22.16 86.58 -74.61
C ARG A 254 23.10 87.48 -73.81
N GLY A 255 24.15 87.95 -74.48
CA GLY A 255 25.18 88.87 -73.99
C GLY A 255 26.41 88.73 -74.86
#